data_AF-A0A3B8T2U4-F1
#
_entry.id   AF-A0A3B8T2U4-F1
#
_cell.length_a   1.000
_cell.length_b   1.000
_cell.length_c   1.000
_cell.angle_alpha   90.00
_cell.angle_beta   90.00
_cell.angle_gamma   90.00
#
_symmetry.space_group_name_H-M   'P 1'
#
loop_
_entity.id
_entity.type
_entity.pdbx_description
1 polymer ?
#
loop_
_entity_poly.entity_id
_entity_poly.type
_entity_poly.pdbx_seq_one_letter_code
_entity_poly.pdbx_strand_id
1 'polypeptide(L)' 'CAMVISHDRWFLDRVATHILDYRDDGKINFYEGNFTDYEAWLKATFGSDIVEPHRLKYKKISK' A
#
# COMPACT_ATOMS: atom_id res chain seq x y z
N CYS A 1 10.22 17.13 8.22
CA CYS A 1 9.46 15.89 8.00
C CYS A 1 8.80 15.94 6.62
N ALA A 2 8.80 14.85 5.87
CA ALA A 2 8.20 14.77 4.55
C ALA A 2 7.28 13.54 4.48
N MET A 3 6.14 13.69 3.81
CA MET A 3 5.23 12.60 3.48
C MET A 3 5.10 12.57 1.97
N VAL A 4 5.35 11.41 1.36
CA VAL A 4 5.35 11.25 -0.10
C VAL A 4 4.44 10.11 -0.47
N ILE A 5 3.51 10.39 -1.38
CA ILE A 5 2.61 9.38 -1.97
C ILE A 5 3.18 9.06 -3.35
N SER A 6 3.59 7.82 -3.55
CA SER A 6 4.08 7.32 -4.84
C SER A 6 3.55 5.92 -5.08
N HIS A 7 3.36 5.57 -6.35
CA HIS A 7 3.04 4.21 -6.78
C HIS A 7 4.27 3.48 -7.33
N ASP A 8 5.43 4.14 -7.42
CA ASP A 8 6.66 3.53 -7.89
C ASP A 8 7.39 2.81 -6.74
N ARG A 9 7.46 1.49 -6.86
CA ARG A 9 8.10 0.61 -5.87
C ARG A 9 9.57 0.93 -5.68
N TRP A 10 10.29 1.24 -6.77
CA TRP A 10 11.72 1.54 -6.69
C TRP A 10 12.00 2.82 -5.92
N PHE A 11 11.11 3.82 -6.09
CA PHE A 11 11.21 5.08 -5.35
C PHE A 11 10.91 4.89 -3.86
N LEU A 12 9.82 4.18 -3.55
CA LEU A 12 9.44 3.91 -2.17
C LEU A 12 10.49 3.09 -1.43
N ASP A 13 11.09 2.09 -2.08
CA ASP A 13 12.11 1.25 -1.45
C ASP A 13 13.37 2.03 -1.02
N ARG A 14 13.65 3.17 -1.66
CA ARG A 14 14.82 4.02 -1.36
C ARG A 14 14.55 5.13 -0.35
N VAL A 15 13.31 5.62 -0.28
CA VAL A 15 12.97 6.85 0.47
C VAL A 15 12.07 6.55 1.67
N ALA A 16 11.24 5.51 1.59
CA ALA A 16 10.32 5.17 2.65
C ALA A 16 11.07 4.54 3.83
N THR A 17 11.02 5.21 4.98
CA THR A 17 11.38 4.63 6.28
C THR A 17 10.16 4.06 7.00
N HIS A 18 8.97 4.49 6.58
CA HIS A 18 7.68 4.10 7.12
C HIS A 18 6.69 3.98 5.96
N ILE A 19 5.86 2.94 5.98
CA ILE A 19 4.81 2.70 5.01
C ILE A 19 3.46 2.90 5.69
N LEU A 20 2.65 3.78 5.11
CA LEU A 20 1.24 3.91 5.42
C LEU A 20 0.44 3.20 4.33
N ASP A 21 -0.23 2.13 4.71
CA ASP A 21 -1.05 1.33 3.82
C ASP A 21 -2.52 1.60 4.08
N TYR A 22 -3.19 2.13 3.06
CA TYR A 22 -4.62 2.41 3.09
C TYR A 22 -5.36 1.30 2.35
N ARG A 23 -6.18 0.53 3.08
CA ARG A 23 -6.96 -0.58 2.52
C ARG A 23 -8.44 -0.25 2.40
N ASP A 24 -9.15 -1.15 1.74
CA ASP A 24 -10.61 -1.15 1.70
C ASP A 24 -11.20 -1.16 3.13
N ASP A 25 -12.35 -0.50 3.29
CA ASP A 25 -13.06 -0.32 4.57
C ASP A 25 -12.39 0.66 5.57
N GLY A 26 -11.49 1.54 5.08
CA GLY A 26 -10.93 2.63 5.88
C GLY A 26 -9.89 2.17 6.92
N LYS A 27 -9.38 0.95 6.78
CA LYS A 27 -8.31 0.42 7.64
C LYS A 27 -6.97 0.95 7.17
N ILE A 28 -6.23 1.56 8.11
CA ILE A 28 -4.88 2.07 7.88
C ILE A 28 -3.91 1.20 8.65
N ASN A 29 -2.94 0.60 7.95
CA ASN A 29 -1.82 -0.09 8.57
C ASN A 29 -0.59 0.80 8.55
N PHE A 30 0.07 0.91 9.68
CA PHE A 30 1.34 1.59 9.81
C PHE A 30 2.44 0.55 9.97
N TYR A 31 3.43 0.59 9.08
CA TYR A 31 4.57 -0.31 9.11
C TYR A 31 5.87 0.48 9.14
N GLU A 32 6.74 0.14 10.09
CA GLU A 32 8.10 0.67 10.20
C GLU A 32 9.05 -0.19 9.36
N GLY A 33 9.59 0.37 8.29
CA GLY A 33 10.50 -0.32 7.37
C GLY A 33 10.36 0.12 5.92
N ASN A 34 11.21 -0.45 5.08
CA ASN A 34 11.22 -0.20 3.64
C ASN A 34 10.07 -0.94 2.93
N PHE A 35 9.85 -0.63 1.65
CA PHE A 35 8.78 -1.23 0.86
C PHE A 35 8.94 -2.76 0.70
N THR A 36 10.17 -3.25 0.51
CA THR A 36 10.44 -4.69 0.35
C THR A 36 10.06 -5.50 1.61
N ASP A 37 10.42 -5.00 2.79
CA ASP A 37 10.12 -5.66 4.07
C ASP A 37 8.62 -5.64 4.33
N TYR A 38 7.97 -4.53 4.00
CA TYR A 38 6.52 -4.39 4.05
C TYR A 38 5.80 -5.41 3.15
N GLU A 39 6.25 -5.64 1.91
CA GLU A 39 5.67 -6.65 1.03
C GLU A 39 5.79 -8.07 1.62
N ALA A 40 6.93 -8.39 2.23
CA ALA A 40 7.14 -9.69 2.88
C ALA A 40 6.23 -9.87 4.10
N TRP A 41 6.15 -8.84 4.95
CA TRP A 41 5.26 -8.83 6.12
C TRP A 41 3.79 -8.93 5.71
N LEU A 42 3.40 -8.26 4.64
CA LEU A 42 2.04 -8.27 4.13
C LEU A 42 1.63 -9.66 3.64
N LYS A 43 2.50 -10.31 2.86
CA LYS A 43 2.28 -11.69 2.38
C LYS A 43 2.16 -12.67 3.55
N ALA A 44 2.99 -12.52 4.59
CA ALA A 44 2.95 -13.39 5.76
C ALA A 44 1.70 -13.18 6.64
N THR A 45 1.26 -11.93 6.78
CA THR A 45 0.18 -11.56 7.72
C THR A 45 -1.20 -11.73 7.13
N PHE A 46 -1.37 -11.42 5.84
CA PHE A 46 -2.69 -11.29 5.22
C PHE A 46 -2.98 -12.31 4.12
N GLY A 47 -2.01 -13.15 3.75
CA GLY A 47 -2.18 -14.14 2.68
C GLY A 47 -2.31 -13.51 1.29
N SER A 48 -2.39 -14.36 0.27
CA SER A 48 -2.42 -13.99 -1.15
C SER A 48 -3.64 -13.17 -1.58
N ASP A 49 -4.71 -13.20 -0.79
CA ASP A 49 -6.02 -12.63 -1.16
C ASP A 49 -6.03 -11.08 -1.15
N ILE A 50 -5.11 -10.45 -0.42
CA ILE A 50 -4.98 -8.97 -0.36
C ILE A 50 -3.94 -8.44 -1.37
N VAL A 51 -3.10 -9.32 -1.93
CA VAL A 51 -2.09 -8.93 -2.92
C VAL A 51 -2.73 -8.66 -4.29
N GLU A 52 -3.90 -9.25 -4.57
CA GLU A 52 -4.62 -8.96 -5.79
C GLU A 52 -5.23 -7.54 -5.73
N PRO A 53 -4.80 -6.63 -6.62
CA PRO A 53 -5.39 -5.30 -6.67
C PRO A 53 -6.84 -5.46 -7.13
N HIS A 54 -7.77 -5.38 -6.17
CA HIS A 54 -9.18 -5.21 -6.48
C HIS A 54 -9.30 -3.85 -7.15
N ARG A 55 -9.38 -3.87 -8.48
CA ARG A 55 -9.59 -2.66 -9.27
C ARG A 55 -10.87 -2.03 -8.74
N LEU A 56 -10.74 -0.96 -7.95
CA LEU A 56 -11.86 -0.13 -7.51
C LEU A 56 -12.62 0.27 -8.77
N LYS A 57 -13.77 -0.38 -9.00
CA LYS A 57 -14.64 -0.04 -10.12
C LYS A 57 -15.29 1.28 -9.75
N TYR A 58 -14.61 2.39 -10.01
CA TYR A 58 -15.19 3.71 -9.89
C TYR A 58 -16.47 3.74 -10.75
N LYS A 59 -17.60 4.01 -10.10
CA LYS A 59 -18.87 4.21 -10.77
C LYS A 59 -18.69 5.41 -11.69
N LYS A 60 -18.75 5.21 -13.01
CA LYS A 60 -18.69 6.31 -13.97
C LYS A 60 -19.76 7.33 -13.57
N ILE A 61 -19.33 8.54 -13.20
CA ILE A 61 -20.24 9.66 -13.01
C ILE A 61 -20.76 9.99 -14.42
N SER A 62 -21.96 9.53 -14.74
CA SER A 62 -22.68 10.02 -15.92
C SER A 62 -23.25 11.39 -15.58
N LYS A 63 -23.08 12.35 -16.50
CA LYS A 63 -23.97 13.52 -16.56
C LYS A 63 -25.39 13.08 -16.90
#